data_AF-A0A965T8S3-F1
#
_entry.id   AF-A0A965T8S3-F1
#
_cell.length_a   1.000
_cell.length_b   1.000
_cell.length_c   1.000
_cell.angle_alpha   90.00
_cell.angle_beta   90.00
_cell.angle_gamma   90.00
#
_symmetry.space_group_name_H-M   'P 1'
#
loop_
_entity.id
_entity.type
_entity.pdbx_description
1 polymer ?
#
loop_
_entity_poly.entity_id
_entity_poly.type
_entity_poly.pdbx_seq_one_letter_code
_entity_poly.pdbx_strand_id
1 'polypeptide(L)'
;MKVPLYEKLLEYTGARFHMPGHNGKALTPLYASSCFDITELSFSDNLLFADGVIAEAEMLAAHAYNTAYTRFFTCGATSAIHT
;
A
#
# COMPACT_ATOMS: atom_id res chain seq x y z
N MET A 1 -6.16 -10.84 13.32
CA MET A 1 -4.95 -10.00 13.15
C MET A 1 -5.34 -8.87 12.22
N LYS A 2 -5.12 -7.61 12.60
CA LYS A 2 -5.50 -6.46 11.78
C LYS A 2 -4.48 -6.29 10.65
N VAL A 3 -4.95 -6.14 9.41
CA VAL A 3 -4.10 -5.92 8.23
C VAL A 3 -4.61 -4.70 7.45
N PRO A 4 -4.41 -3.49 7.99
CA PRO A 4 -5.17 -2.30 7.59
C PRO A 4 -5.02 -1.95 6.10
N LEU A 5 -3.82 -2.11 5.53
CA LEU A 5 -3.60 -1.88 4.09
C LEU A 5 -4.43 -2.84 3.23
N TYR A 6 -4.35 -4.14 3.50
CA TYR A 6 -5.05 -5.14 2.71
C TYR A 6 -6.57 -5.02 2.87
N GLU A 7 -7.05 -4.82 4.10
CA GLU A 7 -8.46 -4.55 4.39
C GLU A 7 -8.96 -3.34 3.59
N LYS A 8 -8.19 -2.24 3.56
CA LYS A 8 -8.59 -1.04 2.83
C LYS A 8 -8.64 -1.22 1.32
N LEU A 9 -7.73 -2.01 0.76
CA LEU A 9 -7.75 -2.34 -0.67
C LEU A 9 -8.97 -3.20 -1.04
N LEU A 10 -9.40 -4.11 -0.15
CA LEU A 10 -10.61 -4.92 -0.37
C LEU A 10 -11.91 -4.11 -0.33
N GLU A 11 -11.95 -3.03 0.45
CA GLU A 11 -13.09 -2.11 0.50
C GLU A 11 -13.25 -1.27 -0.78
N TYR A 12 -12.17 -1.11 -1.57
CA TYR A 12 -12.19 -0.24 -2.73
C TYR A 12 -12.92 -0.86 -3.91
N THR A 13 -14.03 -0.24 -4.29
CA THR A 13 -14.91 -0.69 -5.37
C THR A 13 -15.30 0.47 -6.30
N GLY A 14 -15.82 0.13 -7.48
CA GLY A 14 -16.34 1.10 -8.44
C GLY A 14 -15.41 1.39 -9.62
N ALA A 15 -15.86 2.30 -10.48
CA ALA A 15 -15.11 2.74 -11.66
C ALA A 15 -13.95 3.64 -11.25
N ARG A 16 -12.76 3.36 -11.81
CA ARG A 16 -11.53 4.11 -11.54
C ARG A 16 -11.31 5.14 -12.65
N PHE A 17 -11.10 6.40 -12.27
CA PHE A 17 -10.77 7.52 -13.15
C PHE A 17 -9.43 8.15 -12.77
N HIS A 18 -8.52 7.33 -12.27
CA HIS A 18 -7.20 7.70 -11.80
C HIS A 18 -6.18 6.66 -12.27
N MET A 19 -4.89 6.93 -12.11
CA MET A 19 -3.84 5.96 -12.41
C MET A 19 -3.84 4.77 -11.43
N PRO A 20 -3.45 3.55 -11.86
CA PRO A 20 -2.90 3.21 -13.17
C PRO A 20 -3.95 2.95 -14.26
N GLY A 21 -3.57 3.13 -15.53
CA GLY A 21 -4.48 3.14 -16.69
C GLY A 21 -5.20 1.83 -17.02
N HIS A 22 -4.81 0.71 -16.41
CA HIS A 22 -5.58 -0.55 -16.50
C HIS A 22 -6.84 -0.52 -15.63
N ASN A 23 -7.05 0.51 -14.79
CA ASN A 23 -8.27 0.77 -14.02
C ASN A 23 -8.75 -0.43 -13.19
N GLY A 24 -7.82 -1.17 -12.60
CA GLY A 24 -8.14 -2.36 -11.81
C GLY A 24 -8.54 -3.60 -12.59
N LYS A 25 -8.53 -3.55 -13.93
CA LYS A 25 -8.96 -4.65 -14.80
C LYS A 25 -7.78 -5.54 -15.16
N ALA A 26 -7.98 -6.85 -15.08
CA ALA A 26 -7.03 -7.84 -15.59
C ALA A 26 -7.10 -7.90 -17.13
N LEU A 27 -6.50 -6.91 -17.80
CA LEU A 27 -6.52 -6.81 -19.27
C LEU A 27 -5.79 -7.97 -19.96
N THR A 28 -4.77 -8.51 -19.30
CA THR A 28 -4.00 -9.69 -19.71
C THR A 28 -3.62 -10.50 -18.46
N PRO A 29 -3.11 -11.73 -18.59
CA PRO A 29 -2.59 -12.48 -17.43
C PRO A 29 -1.50 -11.76 -16.65
N LEU A 30 -0.76 -10.84 -17.28
CA LEU A 30 0.25 -10.00 -16.61
C LEU A 30 -0.38 -9.07 -15.56
N TYR A 31 -1.66 -8.71 -15.75
CA TYR A 31 -2.42 -7.76 -14.95
C TYR A 31 -3.35 -8.47 -13.94
N ALA A 32 -3.13 -9.74 -13.61
CA ALA A 32 -4.02 -10.52 -12.74
C ALA A 32 -4.24 -9.88 -11.35
N SER A 33 -3.25 -9.16 -10.82
CA SER A 33 -3.32 -8.45 -9.53
C SER A 33 -3.79 -7.00 -9.62
N SER A 34 -4.21 -6.54 -10.80
CA SER A 34 -4.58 -5.14 -11.05
C SER A 34 -5.64 -4.57 -10.10
N CYS A 35 -6.53 -5.42 -9.59
CA CYS A 35 -7.54 -4.98 -8.62
C CYS A 35 -6.91 -4.38 -7.36
N PHE A 36 -5.70 -4.79 -6.98
CA PHE A 36 -4.94 -4.26 -5.85
C PHE A 36 -3.97 -3.14 -6.22
N ASP A 37 -3.74 -2.90 -7.51
CA ASP A 37 -2.84 -1.86 -7.99
C ASP A 37 -3.56 -0.50 -7.97
N ILE A 38 -3.18 0.32 -7.00
CA ILE A 38 -3.75 1.64 -6.71
C ILE A 38 -2.59 2.59 -6.39
N THR A 39 -2.72 3.83 -6.85
CA THR A 39 -1.85 4.95 -6.47
C THR A 39 -2.28 5.55 -5.13
N GLU A 40 -1.63 6.64 -4.73
CA GLU A 40 -1.97 7.50 -3.61
C GLU A 40 -3.33 8.17 -3.85
N LEU A 41 -4.33 7.75 -3.09
CA LEU A 41 -5.67 8.31 -3.06
C LEU A 41 -6.01 8.69 -1.62
N SER A 42 -7.09 9.45 -1.45
CA SER A 42 -7.52 9.93 -0.13
C SER A 42 -7.74 8.81 0.91
N PHE A 43 -7.99 7.57 0.47
CA PHE A 43 -8.18 6.42 1.36
C PHE A 43 -6.97 5.48 1.43
N SER A 44 -6.04 5.54 0.47
CA SER A 44 -4.91 4.59 0.36
C SER A 44 -3.60 5.13 0.91
N ASP A 45 -3.59 6.39 1.38
CA ASP A 45 -2.43 7.06 1.99
C ASP A 45 -1.32 7.37 0.98
N ASN A 46 -0.23 7.99 1.44
CA ASN A 46 0.96 8.31 0.68
C ASN A 46 2.17 7.60 1.28
N LEU A 47 2.81 6.70 0.52
CA LEU A 47 3.95 5.92 1.03
C LEU A 47 5.14 6.78 1.47
N LEU A 48 5.39 7.93 0.81
CA LEU A 48 6.50 8.82 1.13
C LEU A 48 6.22 9.75 2.32
N PHE A 49 4.94 9.97 2.63
CA PHE A 49 4.49 10.80 3.74
C PHE A 49 3.27 10.15 4.40
N ALA A 50 3.50 8.99 5.02
CA ALA A 50 2.44 8.18 5.59
C ALA A 50 1.83 8.85 6.82
N ASP A 51 0.53 9.13 6.79
CA ASP A 51 -0.23 9.66 7.92
C ASP A 51 -1.58 8.94 8.16
N GLY A 52 -1.89 7.93 7.34
CA GLY A 52 -3.13 7.15 7.38
C GLY A 52 -2.90 5.64 7.50
N VAL A 53 -3.49 4.87 6.57
CA VAL A 53 -3.50 3.39 6.64
C VAL A 53 -2.12 2.75 6.52
N ILE A 54 -1.15 3.42 5.87
CA ILE A 54 0.25 2.97 5.83
C ILE A 54 0.90 3.22 7.19
N ALA A 55 0.71 4.40 7.77
CA ALA A 55 1.24 4.72 9.09
C ALA A 55 0.70 3.76 10.17
N GLU A 56 -0.57 3.37 10.06
CA GLU A 56 -1.17 2.38 10.95
C GLU A 56 -0.52 0.99 10.80
N ALA A 57 -0.29 0.55 9.56
CA ALA A 57 0.38 -0.71 9.30
C ALA A 57 1.83 -0.71 9.82
N GLU A 58 2.55 0.40 9.65
CA GLU A 58 3.90 0.59 10.16
C GLU A 58 3.96 0.55 11.69
N MET A 59 2.99 1.16 12.40
CA MET A 59 2.88 1.06 13.85
C MET A 59 2.63 -0.37 14.32
N LEU A 60 1.74 -1.10 13.65
CA LEU A 60 1.50 -2.52 13.95
C LEU A 60 2.76 -3.37 13.73
N ALA A 61 3.50 -3.10 12.66
CA ALA A 61 4.77 -3.77 12.40
C ALA A 61 5.82 -3.45 13.48
N ALA A 62 5.95 -2.18 13.88
CA ALA A 62 6.87 -1.77 14.95
C ALA A 62 6.57 -2.50 16.27
N HIS A 63 5.28 -2.61 16.64
CA HIS A 63 4.87 -3.41 17.80
C HIS A 63 5.22 -4.89 17.65
N ALA A 64 4.97 -5.48 16.47
CA ALA A 64 5.26 -6.90 16.23
C ALA A 64 6.76 -7.22 16.29
N TYR A 65 7.61 -6.30 15.82
CA TYR A 65 9.07 -6.44 15.82
C TYR A 65 9.75 -5.89 17.08
N ASN A 66 8.98 -5.33 18.02
CA ASN A 66 9.48 -4.69 19.23
C ASN A 66 10.53 -3.59 18.93
N THR A 67 10.21 -2.71 17.98
CA THR A 67 11.03 -1.55 17.61
C THR A 67 10.29 -0.24 17.93
N ALA A 68 11.04 0.86 18.06
CA ALA A 68 10.43 2.17 18.26
C ALA A 68 9.65 2.64 17.01
N TYR A 69 10.18 2.31 15.82
CA TYR A 69 9.58 2.63 14.53
C TYR A 69 9.87 1.53 13.51
N THR A 70 8.98 1.41 12.52
CA THR A 70 9.16 0.60 11.31
C THR A 70 8.73 1.43 10.12
N ARG A 71 9.43 1.28 9.00
CA ARG A 71 9.11 1.94 7.72
C ARG A 71 9.04 0.91 6.60
N PHE A 72 8.09 1.07 5.70
CA PHE A 72 7.94 0.20 4.55
C PHE A 72 8.67 0.75 3.32
N PHE A 73 9.42 -0.13 2.66
CA PHE A 73 10.19 0.18 1.46
C PHE A 73 9.78 -0.76 0.33
N THR A 74 9.61 -0.20 -0.88
CA THR A 74 9.24 -0.95 -2.09
C THR A 74 10.45 -1.27 -2.98
N CYS A 75 11.61 -0.69 -2.69
CA CYS A 75 12.84 -0.82 -3.49
C CYS A 75 13.94 -1.65 -2.78
N GLY A 76 13.54 -2.55 -1.88
CA GLY A 76 14.45 -3.44 -1.15
C GLY A 76 15.36 -2.74 -0.12
N ALA A 77 16.16 -3.52 0.60
CA ALA A 77 16.97 -3.03 1.73
C ALA A 77 18.06 -2.01 1.32
N THR A 78 18.55 -2.07 0.08
CA THR A 78 19.50 -1.07 -0.44
C THR A 78 18.92 0.34 -0.35
N SER A 79 17.65 0.53 -0.71
CA SER A 79 17.00 1.84 -0.59
C SER A 79 16.88 2.30 0.87
N ALA A 80 16.61 1.38 1.79
CA ALA A 80 16.48 1.68 3.21
C ALA A 80 17.80 2.13 3.86
N ILE A 81 18.94 1.60 3.41
CA ILE A 81 20.27 2.00 3.93
C ILE A 81 20.67 3.40 3.46
N HIS A 82 20.12 3.88 2.34
CA HIS A 82 20.45 5.17 1.73
C HIS A 82 19.43 6.28 2.06
N THR A 83 18.53 6.05 3.01
CA THR A 83 17.53 7.02 3.50
C THR A 83 17.99 7.65 4.80
#